data_AF-A0A2U0SZQ2-F1
#
_entry.id   AF-A0A2U0SZQ2-F1
#
_cell.length_a   1.000
_cell.length_b   1.000
_cell.length_c   1.000
_cell.angle_alpha   90.00
_cell.angle_beta   90.00
_cell.angle_gamma   90.00
#
_symmetry.space_group_name_H-M   'P 1'
#
loop_
_entity.id
_entity.type
_entity.pdbx_description
1 polymer ?
#
loop_
_entity_poly.entity_id
_entity_poly.type
_entity_poly.pdbx_seq_one_letter_code
_entity_poly.pdbx_strand_id
1 'polypeptide(L)'
;MIGAMQKALIEIGMLKPRSGPVTPQNPSRRAVARVKNPLPAPTECPNCGAPVELINNSAIYAGRQFGEWPWVYKCTCKECDSYVGLHPFTAIPLGTLADARLRRARKQAKDAFNPMWQSGEMTRDAAYAWLAASLGIGDVNECHIGWFDVAMCARAVAVCDPDGSGKQTVATDDLLALIAKVRQMQRNFELCLTSKQDDWLEDILDSAESGAPRVSANGRKFLETCASGFYSDGVAP
;
A
#
# COMPACT_ATOMS: atom_id res chain seq x y z
N MET A 1 -5.91 23.25 -27.65
CA MET A 1 -7.18 23.97 -27.90
C MET A 1 -8.05 24.15 -26.64
N ILE A 2 -8.17 23.17 -25.73
CA ILE A 2 -9.01 23.27 -24.51
C ILE A 2 -8.64 24.45 -23.59
N GLY A 3 -7.35 24.79 -23.47
CA GLY A 3 -6.90 25.89 -22.61
C GLY A 3 -7.35 27.29 -23.06
N ALA A 4 -7.48 27.53 -24.36
CA ALA A 4 -7.90 28.82 -24.90
C ALA A 4 -9.39 29.09 -24.65
N MET A 5 -10.23 28.07 -24.87
CA MET A 5 -11.67 28.14 -24.59
C MET A 5 -11.95 28.31 -23.10
N GLN A 6 -11.22 27.61 -22.24
CA GLN A 6 -11.37 27.74 -20.80
C GLN A 6 -10.96 29.14 -20.30
N LYS A 7 -9.92 29.74 -20.90
CA LYS A 7 -9.49 31.12 -20.60
C LYS A 7 -10.55 32.13 -21.03
N ALA A 8 -11.08 32.02 -22.25
CA ALA A 8 -12.15 32.88 -22.74
C ALA A 8 -13.41 32.80 -21.86
N LEU A 9 -13.81 31.59 -21.44
CA LEU A 9 -14.93 31.39 -20.53
C LEU A 9 -14.72 31.99 -19.13
N ILE A 10 -13.47 32.05 -18.66
CA ILE A 10 -13.13 32.76 -17.41
C ILE A 10 -13.21 34.28 -17.58
N GLU A 11 -12.71 34.80 -18.69
CA GLU A 11 -12.72 36.23 -19.00
C GLU A 11 -14.14 36.80 -19.13
N ILE A 12 -15.08 36.03 -19.71
CA ILE A 12 -16.50 36.42 -19.80
C ILE A 12 -17.32 36.07 -18.54
N GLY A 13 -16.66 35.63 -17.46
CA GLY A 13 -17.30 35.35 -16.17
C GLY A 13 -18.18 34.09 -16.12
N MET A 14 -18.24 33.29 -17.19
CA MET A 14 -19.01 32.04 -17.24
C MET A 14 -18.33 30.90 -16.47
N LEU A 15 -17.01 30.96 -16.31
CA LEU A 15 -16.25 30.06 -15.44
C LEU A 15 -15.50 30.86 -14.39
N LYS A 16 -15.61 30.45 -13.12
CA LYS A 16 -14.72 30.98 -12.08
C LYS A 16 -13.34 30.32 -12.21
N PRO A 17 -12.24 31.09 -12.10
CA PRO A 17 -10.91 30.51 -11.96
C PRO A 17 -10.89 29.58 -10.73
N ARG A 18 -10.06 28.53 -10.76
CA ARG A 18 -9.88 27.69 -9.58
C ARG A 18 -9.34 28.57 -8.44
N SER A 19 -10.08 28.62 -7.35
CA SER A 19 -9.63 29.19 -6.08
C SER A 19 -9.04 28.08 -5.22
N GLY A 20 -7.76 28.20 -4.85
CA GLY A 20 -7.09 27.32 -3.89
C GLY A 20 -6.30 26.14 -4.50
N PRO A 21 -5.50 25.45 -3.65
CA PRO A 21 -4.67 24.34 -4.06
C PRO A 21 -5.52 23.15 -4.53
N VAL A 22 -4.93 22.29 -5.36
CA VAL A 22 -5.53 21.02 -5.75
C VAL A 22 -5.45 20.09 -4.53
N THR A 23 -6.60 19.60 -4.09
CA THR A 23 -6.74 18.62 -2.99
C THR A 23 -7.78 17.58 -3.40
N PRO A 24 -7.94 16.45 -2.68
CA PRO A 24 -9.05 15.56 -2.97
C PRO A 24 -10.43 16.26 -2.81
N GLN A 25 -10.58 17.21 -1.88
CA GLN A 25 -11.80 18.01 -1.73
C GLN A 25 -11.98 19.07 -2.83
N ASN A 26 -10.90 19.42 -3.55
CA ASN A 26 -10.89 20.33 -4.70
C ASN A 26 -10.08 19.72 -5.87
N PRO A 27 -10.53 18.61 -6.47
CA PRO A 27 -9.71 17.79 -7.36
C PRO A 27 -9.52 18.45 -8.72
N SER A 28 -8.46 18.09 -9.45
CA SER A 28 -8.20 18.59 -10.80
C SER A 28 -9.24 18.07 -11.79
N ARG A 29 -10.05 18.96 -12.39
CA ARG A 29 -11.05 18.60 -13.42
C ARG A 29 -10.43 17.81 -14.58
N ARG A 30 -9.24 18.23 -15.02
CA ARG A 30 -8.49 17.55 -16.09
C ARG A 30 -8.00 16.16 -15.65
N ALA A 31 -7.67 15.96 -14.38
CA ALA A 31 -7.24 14.65 -13.88
C ALA A 31 -8.44 13.71 -13.74
N VAL A 32 -9.54 14.19 -13.18
CA VAL A 32 -10.82 13.46 -13.09
C VAL A 32 -11.26 12.96 -14.46
N ALA A 33 -11.25 13.83 -15.48
CA ALA A 33 -11.66 13.47 -16.84
C ALA A 33 -10.78 12.41 -17.55
N ARG A 34 -9.58 12.08 -17.02
CA ARG A 34 -8.72 11.02 -17.58
C ARG A 34 -9.03 9.64 -17.01
N VAL A 35 -9.77 9.55 -15.91
CA VAL A 35 -10.11 8.27 -15.28
C VAL A 35 -11.26 7.65 -16.08
N LYS A 36 -10.99 6.57 -16.81
CA LYS A 36 -11.96 5.92 -17.70
C LYS A 36 -13.16 5.35 -16.90
N ASN A 37 -12.87 4.60 -15.85
CA ASN A 37 -13.86 3.86 -15.05
C ASN A 37 -13.77 4.31 -13.58
N PRO A 38 -14.34 5.48 -13.22
CA PRO A 38 -14.21 6.03 -11.88
C PRO A 38 -15.10 5.27 -10.88
N LEU A 39 -14.51 4.83 -9.77
CA LEU A 39 -15.26 4.33 -8.62
C LEU A 39 -15.72 5.48 -7.72
N PRO A 40 -16.86 5.34 -7.02
CA PRO A 40 -17.27 6.30 -6.01
C PRO A 40 -16.33 6.29 -4.81
N ALA A 41 -16.29 7.40 -4.08
CA ALA A 41 -15.60 7.45 -2.79
C ALA A 41 -16.28 6.45 -1.82
N PRO A 42 -15.53 5.52 -1.20
CA PRO A 42 -16.09 4.57 -0.25
C PRO A 42 -16.51 5.30 1.03
N THR A 43 -17.72 5.02 1.51
CA THR A 43 -18.25 5.54 2.78
C THR A 43 -18.19 4.51 3.91
N GLU A 44 -18.16 3.22 3.55
CA GLU A 44 -18.19 2.09 4.48
C GLU A 44 -17.14 1.04 4.07
N CYS A 45 -16.52 0.41 5.06
CA CYS A 45 -15.55 -0.65 4.83
C CYS A 45 -16.24 -1.99 4.53
N PRO A 46 -15.98 -2.63 3.37
CA PRO A 46 -16.62 -3.89 3.02
C PRO A 46 -16.21 -5.06 3.92
N ASN A 47 -15.13 -4.92 4.69
CA ASN A 47 -14.58 -5.99 5.52
C ASN A 47 -15.11 -5.98 6.97
N CYS A 48 -15.59 -4.84 7.47
CA CYS A 48 -16.04 -4.71 8.87
C CYS A 48 -17.22 -3.77 9.09
N GLY A 49 -17.73 -3.10 8.05
CA GLY A 49 -18.86 -2.16 8.14
C GLY A 49 -18.54 -0.81 8.79
N ALA A 50 -17.29 -0.58 9.22
CA ALA A 50 -16.91 0.69 9.84
C ALA A 50 -16.84 1.83 8.80
N PRO A 51 -17.01 3.10 9.24
CA PRO A 51 -16.83 4.26 8.38
C PRO A 51 -15.44 4.35 7.76
N VAL A 52 -15.35 5.13 6.67
CA VAL A 52 -14.12 5.36 5.92
C VAL A 52 -13.79 6.84 5.91
N GLU A 53 -12.53 7.15 6.18
CA GLU A 53 -12.01 8.52 6.20
C GLU A 53 -10.96 8.73 5.10
N LEU A 54 -10.89 9.97 4.60
CA LEU A 54 -9.85 10.39 3.69
C LEU A 54 -8.70 11.01 4.49
N ILE A 55 -7.53 10.38 4.47
CA ILE A 55 -6.37 10.80 5.26
C ILE A 55 -5.10 10.83 4.41
N ASN A 56 -4.04 11.42 4.97
CA ASN A 56 -2.71 11.32 4.40
C ASN A 56 -2.13 9.92 4.66
N ASN A 57 -1.39 9.36 3.70
CA ASN A 57 -0.80 8.04 3.86
C ASN A 57 0.30 7.97 4.92
N SER A 58 0.81 9.11 5.41
CA SER A 58 1.72 9.14 6.54
C SER A 58 1.15 8.51 7.82
N ALA A 59 -0.18 8.49 7.98
CA ALA A 59 -0.85 7.79 9.07
C ALA A 59 -0.69 6.26 9.00
N ILE A 60 -0.41 5.72 7.82
CA ILE A 60 -0.14 4.29 7.60
C ILE A 60 1.35 3.99 7.79
N TYR A 61 2.22 4.91 7.41
CA TYR A 61 3.66 4.69 7.34
C TYR A 61 4.46 5.45 8.40
N ALA A 62 3.99 5.43 9.65
CA ALA A 62 4.70 5.99 10.81
C ALA A 62 5.21 7.44 10.61
N GLY A 63 4.37 8.29 9.99
CA GLY A 63 4.69 9.69 9.72
C GLY A 63 5.40 9.95 8.39
N ARG A 64 5.87 8.90 7.69
CA ARG A 64 6.51 9.04 6.38
C ARG A 64 5.49 9.15 5.25
N GLN A 65 5.66 10.15 4.40
CA GLN A 65 4.80 10.37 3.25
C GLN A 65 5.36 9.69 1.99
N PHE A 66 4.48 9.09 1.19
CA PHE A 66 4.86 8.43 -0.08
C PHE A 66 4.04 8.94 -1.27
N GLY A 67 4.71 9.16 -2.40
CA GLY A 67 4.10 9.58 -3.67
C GLY A 67 3.70 11.07 -3.72
N GLU A 68 3.49 11.57 -4.94
CA GLU A 68 3.11 12.99 -5.18
C GLU A 68 1.66 13.30 -4.79
N TRP A 69 0.83 12.27 -4.65
CA TRP A 69 -0.57 12.38 -4.24
C TRP A 69 -0.85 11.46 -3.05
N PRO A 70 -0.38 11.83 -1.84
CA PRO A 70 -0.27 10.95 -0.69
C PRO A 70 -1.58 10.80 0.09
N TRP A 71 -2.69 10.63 -0.64
CA TRP A 71 -4.03 10.55 -0.07
C TRP A 71 -4.59 9.14 -0.20
N VAL A 72 -5.27 8.69 0.84
CA VAL A 72 -5.90 7.36 0.93
C VAL A 72 -7.26 7.45 1.59
N TYR A 73 -8.20 6.64 1.13
CA TYR A 73 -9.36 6.28 1.94
C TYR A 73 -8.96 5.14 2.87
N LYS A 74 -9.14 5.31 4.18
CA LYS A 74 -8.79 4.31 5.21
C LYS A 74 -10.00 4.02 6.09
N CYS A 75 -10.17 2.75 6.44
CA CYS A 75 -11.12 2.31 7.46
C CYS A 75 -10.78 2.90 8.84
N THR A 76 -11.79 3.36 9.57
CA THR A 76 -11.62 3.96 10.92
C THR A 76 -11.49 2.92 12.04
N CYS A 77 -11.98 1.68 11.84
CA CYS A 77 -11.81 0.57 12.77
C CYS A 77 -10.31 0.24 12.95
N LYS A 78 -9.87 0.10 14.22
CA LYS A 78 -8.46 -0.11 14.56
C LYS A 78 -7.97 -1.51 14.20
N GLU A 79 -8.88 -2.47 14.26
CA GLU A 79 -8.65 -3.88 13.95
C GLU A 79 -8.71 -4.16 12.44
N CYS A 80 -9.19 -3.19 11.64
CA CYS A 80 -9.31 -3.31 10.19
C CYS A 80 -8.29 -2.43 9.46
N ASP A 81 -7.27 -3.06 8.89
CA ASP A 81 -6.24 -2.40 8.10
C ASP A 81 -6.65 -2.21 6.62
N SER A 82 -7.91 -1.87 6.35
CA SER A 82 -8.38 -1.67 4.97
C SER A 82 -8.15 -0.24 4.50
N TYR A 83 -7.50 -0.07 3.36
CA TYR A 83 -7.33 1.24 2.73
C TYR A 83 -7.17 1.14 1.20
N VAL A 84 -7.33 2.27 0.52
CA VAL A 84 -7.09 2.41 -0.92
C VAL A 84 -6.57 3.82 -1.26
N GLY A 85 -5.54 3.89 -2.10
CA GLY A 85 -5.01 5.14 -2.60
C GLY A 85 -5.88 5.78 -3.68
N LEU A 86 -5.53 7.00 -4.09
CA LEU A 86 -6.28 7.76 -5.10
C LEU A 86 -5.52 7.89 -6.43
N HIS A 87 -6.27 8.06 -7.52
CA HIS A 87 -5.69 8.55 -8.76
C HIS A 87 -5.08 9.95 -8.54
N PRO A 88 -3.88 10.25 -9.06
CA PRO A 88 -3.19 11.51 -8.81
C PRO A 88 -4.06 12.73 -9.13
N PHE A 89 -4.06 13.71 -8.22
CA PHE A 89 -4.82 14.96 -8.31
C PHE A 89 -6.35 14.80 -8.33
N THR A 90 -6.87 13.65 -7.87
CA THR A 90 -8.31 13.37 -7.81
C THR A 90 -8.75 12.92 -6.40
N ALA A 91 -10.06 12.75 -6.23
CA ALA A 91 -10.69 12.03 -5.13
C ALA A 91 -11.09 10.59 -5.50
N ILE A 92 -10.70 10.09 -6.68
CA ILE A 92 -11.18 8.82 -7.22
C ILE A 92 -10.25 7.71 -6.73
N PRO A 93 -10.75 6.67 -6.05
CA PRO A 93 -9.91 5.59 -5.56
C PRO A 93 -9.35 4.74 -6.71
N LEU A 94 -8.14 4.20 -6.52
CA LEU A 94 -7.46 3.32 -7.48
C LEU A 94 -8.13 1.94 -7.62
N GLY A 95 -9.09 1.63 -6.75
CA GLY A 95 -9.74 0.34 -6.63
C GLY A 95 -10.70 0.31 -5.44
N THR A 96 -11.10 -0.88 -5.01
CA THR A 96 -11.88 -1.02 -3.77
C THR A 96 -10.97 -1.05 -2.54
N LEU A 97 -11.53 -0.73 -1.36
CA LEU A 97 -10.84 -0.90 -0.08
C LEU A 97 -10.27 -2.32 0.03
N ALA A 98 -9.00 -2.42 0.40
CA ALA A 98 -8.31 -3.70 0.49
C ALA A 98 -7.58 -3.78 1.82
N ASP A 99 -7.75 -4.90 2.50
CA ASP A 99 -6.93 -5.30 3.65
C ASP A 99 -5.53 -5.75 3.18
N ALA A 100 -4.65 -6.08 4.14
CA ALA A 100 -3.29 -6.51 3.84
C ALA A 100 -3.24 -7.74 2.92
N ARG A 101 -4.18 -8.68 3.08
CA ARG A 101 -4.26 -9.90 2.26
C ARG A 101 -4.59 -9.56 0.81
N LEU A 102 -5.62 -8.76 0.59
CA LEU A 102 -6.07 -8.37 -0.74
C LEU A 102 -5.06 -7.46 -1.45
N ARG A 103 -4.41 -6.54 -0.71
CA ARG A 103 -3.33 -5.72 -1.29
C ARG A 103 -2.16 -6.57 -1.79
N ARG A 104 -1.75 -7.60 -1.04
CA ARG A 104 -0.72 -8.56 -1.48
C ARG A 104 -1.15 -9.33 -2.72
N ALA A 105 -2.37 -9.87 -2.74
CA ALA A 105 -2.91 -10.60 -3.89
C ALA A 105 -2.94 -9.72 -5.15
N ARG A 106 -3.42 -8.48 -5.05
CA ARG A 106 -3.41 -7.51 -6.15
C ARG A 106 -2.01 -7.14 -6.61
N LYS A 107 -1.05 -7.07 -5.68
CA LYS A 107 0.36 -6.83 -6.03
C LYS A 107 0.89 -7.99 -6.89
N GLN A 108 0.69 -9.24 -6.46
CA GLN A 108 1.12 -10.42 -7.20
C GLN A 108 0.47 -10.49 -8.59
N ALA A 109 -0.84 -10.24 -8.68
CA ALA A 109 -1.54 -10.20 -9.97
C ALA A 109 -0.95 -9.11 -10.90
N LYS A 110 -0.63 -7.92 -10.38
CA LYS A 110 0.04 -6.86 -11.15
C LYS A 110 1.46 -7.25 -11.55
N ASP A 111 2.22 -7.88 -10.66
CA ASP A 111 3.60 -8.29 -10.93
C ASP A 111 3.65 -9.33 -12.06
N ALA A 112 2.67 -10.26 -12.12
CA ALA A 112 2.53 -11.22 -13.22
C ALA A 112 1.99 -10.58 -14.51
N PHE A 113 1.02 -9.66 -14.40
CA PHE A 113 0.36 -9.06 -15.56
C PHE A 113 1.17 -7.96 -16.25
N ASN A 114 1.85 -7.10 -15.49
CA ASN A 114 2.50 -5.91 -16.04
C ASN A 114 3.59 -6.20 -17.09
N PRO A 115 4.44 -7.23 -16.93
CA PRO A 115 5.46 -7.58 -17.94
C PRO A 115 4.89 -7.75 -19.35
N MET A 116 3.66 -8.27 -19.47
CA MET A 116 3.02 -8.52 -20.76
C MET A 116 2.96 -7.26 -21.63
N TRP A 117 2.62 -6.10 -21.06
CA TRP A 117 2.53 -4.83 -21.81
C TRP A 117 3.73 -3.91 -21.59
N GLN A 118 4.52 -4.13 -20.53
CA GLN A 118 5.73 -3.33 -20.28
C GLN A 118 6.89 -3.70 -21.21
N SER A 119 6.88 -4.90 -21.80
CA SER A 119 7.82 -5.27 -22.87
C SER A 119 7.68 -4.40 -24.13
N GLY A 120 6.50 -3.79 -24.32
CA GLY A 120 6.14 -3.03 -25.53
C GLY A 120 5.58 -3.89 -26.66
N GLU A 121 5.55 -5.23 -26.50
CA GLU A 121 5.02 -6.17 -27.50
C GLU A 121 3.48 -6.08 -27.63
N MET A 122 2.81 -5.67 -26.57
CA MET A 122 1.39 -5.33 -26.59
C MET A 122 1.12 -4.02 -25.85
N THR A 123 0.09 -3.31 -26.31
CA THR A 123 -0.37 -2.11 -25.59
C THR A 123 -1.05 -2.52 -24.28
N ARG A 124 -1.06 -1.60 -23.31
CA ARG A 124 -1.74 -1.84 -22.03
C ARG A 124 -3.23 -2.14 -22.21
N ASP A 125 -3.91 -1.43 -23.11
CA ASP A 125 -5.34 -1.65 -23.40
C ASP A 125 -5.55 -3.06 -24.02
N ALA A 126 -4.66 -3.51 -24.92
CA ALA A 126 -4.71 -4.86 -25.47
C ALA A 126 -4.46 -5.95 -24.40
N ALA A 127 -3.53 -5.73 -23.47
CA ALA A 127 -3.28 -6.64 -22.36
C ALA A 127 -4.50 -6.80 -21.45
N TYR A 128 -5.20 -5.70 -21.13
CA TYR A 128 -6.43 -5.77 -20.34
C TYR A 128 -7.57 -6.48 -21.09
N ALA A 129 -7.69 -6.27 -22.41
CA ALA A 129 -8.66 -7.01 -23.22
C ALA A 129 -8.38 -8.52 -23.22
N TRP A 130 -7.11 -8.91 -23.34
CA TRP A 130 -6.69 -10.30 -23.23
C TRP A 130 -6.97 -10.87 -21.83
N LEU A 131 -6.63 -10.15 -20.76
CA LEU A 131 -6.87 -10.59 -19.39
C LEU A 131 -8.36 -10.78 -19.11
N ALA A 132 -9.20 -9.85 -19.58
CA ALA A 132 -10.65 -9.95 -19.45
C ALA A 132 -11.18 -11.23 -20.12
N ALA A 133 -10.76 -11.51 -21.35
CA ALA A 133 -11.14 -12.72 -22.08
C ALA A 133 -10.66 -13.99 -21.35
N SER A 134 -9.40 -14.03 -20.89
CA SER A 134 -8.82 -15.16 -20.15
C SER A 134 -9.52 -15.43 -18.81
N LEU A 135 -10.06 -14.39 -18.16
CA LEU A 135 -10.79 -14.51 -16.91
C LEU A 135 -12.31 -14.70 -17.08
N GLY A 136 -12.82 -14.63 -18.32
CA GLY A 136 -14.25 -14.70 -18.61
C GLY A 136 -15.03 -13.46 -18.17
N ILE A 137 -14.38 -12.29 -18.14
CA ILE A 137 -15.01 -11.00 -17.84
C ILE A 137 -15.54 -10.43 -19.16
N GLY A 138 -16.87 -10.33 -19.28
CA GLY A 138 -17.54 -9.96 -20.53
C GLY A 138 -17.34 -8.51 -20.97
N ASP A 139 -17.19 -7.59 -20.01
CA ASP A 139 -16.85 -6.18 -20.28
C ASP A 139 -15.42 -5.87 -19.82
N VAL A 140 -14.56 -5.47 -20.75
CA VAL A 140 -13.18 -5.07 -20.46
C VAL A 140 -13.10 -3.88 -19.49
N ASN A 141 -14.14 -3.04 -19.43
CA ASN A 141 -14.20 -1.91 -18.50
C ASN A 141 -14.41 -2.32 -17.04
N GLU A 142 -14.76 -3.59 -16.79
CA GLU A 142 -14.85 -4.17 -15.45
C GLU A 142 -13.56 -4.91 -15.06
N CYS A 143 -12.66 -5.15 -16.02
CA CYS A 143 -11.41 -5.86 -15.81
C CYS A 143 -10.34 -4.94 -15.22
N HIS A 144 -10.45 -4.64 -13.93
CA HIS A 144 -9.45 -3.88 -13.19
C HIS A 144 -8.88 -4.71 -12.05
N ILE A 145 -7.56 -4.91 -12.01
CA ILE A 145 -6.91 -5.65 -10.91
C ILE A 145 -7.19 -4.96 -9.55
N GLY A 146 -7.38 -3.64 -9.54
CA GLY A 146 -7.81 -2.89 -8.36
C GLY A 146 -9.22 -3.20 -7.86
N TRP A 147 -10.04 -3.92 -8.63
CA TRP A 147 -11.41 -4.32 -8.29
C TRP A 147 -11.51 -5.80 -7.92
N PHE A 148 -10.51 -6.59 -8.31
CA PHE A 148 -10.48 -8.03 -8.04
C PHE A 148 -10.46 -8.31 -6.54
N ASP A 149 -11.11 -9.42 -6.16
CA ASP A 149 -10.92 -10.07 -4.86
C ASP A 149 -9.69 -10.99 -4.89
N VAL A 150 -9.46 -11.75 -3.81
CA VAL A 150 -8.28 -12.62 -3.74
C VAL A 150 -8.37 -13.80 -4.72
N ALA A 151 -9.55 -14.36 -4.94
CA ALA A 151 -9.73 -15.50 -5.84
C ALA A 151 -9.48 -15.11 -7.30
N MET A 152 -10.02 -13.96 -7.72
CA MET A 152 -9.79 -13.40 -9.05
C MET A 152 -8.33 -12.99 -9.24
N CYS A 153 -7.66 -12.44 -8.22
CA CYS A 153 -6.21 -12.20 -8.28
C CYS A 153 -5.42 -13.50 -8.53
N ALA A 154 -5.76 -14.60 -7.85
CA ALA A 154 -5.10 -15.89 -8.03
C ALA A 154 -5.30 -16.43 -9.46
N ARG A 155 -6.53 -16.32 -10.00
CA ARG A 155 -6.80 -16.66 -11.40
C ARG A 155 -6.00 -15.80 -12.37
N ALA A 156 -5.90 -14.49 -12.11
CA ALA A 156 -5.11 -13.57 -12.93
C ALA A 156 -3.63 -13.96 -12.96
N VAL A 157 -3.05 -14.34 -11.82
CA VAL A 157 -1.67 -14.87 -11.77
C VAL A 157 -1.55 -16.14 -12.61
N ALA A 158 -2.46 -17.09 -12.44
CA ALA A 158 -2.41 -18.38 -13.14
C ALA A 158 -2.50 -18.25 -14.67
N VAL A 159 -3.27 -17.28 -15.19
CA VAL A 159 -3.34 -17.06 -16.64
C VAL A 159 -2.13 -16.28 -17.17
N CYS A 160 -1.58 -15.33 -16.39
CA CYS A 160 -0.44 -14.51 -16.81
C CYS A 160 0.90 -15.24 -16.68
N ASP A 161 1.03 -16.18 -15.75
CA ASP A 161 2.25 -16.92 -15.46
C ASP A 161 1.93 -18.40 -15.14
N PRO A 162 1.47 -19.17 -16.14
CA PRO A 162 1.04 -20.56 -15.94
C PRO A 162 2.17 -21.49 -15.47
N ASP A 163 3.42 -21.16 -15.80
CA ASP A 163 4.61 -21.95 -15.46
C ASP A 163 5.28 -21.51 -14.15
N GLY A 164 4.77 -20.46 -13.48
CA GLY A 164 5.40 -19.89 -12.28
C GLY A 164 6.80 -19.28 -12.55
N SER A 165 7.04 -18.89 -13.80
CA SER A 165 8.31 -18.37 -14.33
C SER A 165 8.59 -16.92 -13.90
N GLY A 166 7.55 -16.20 -13.47
CA GLY A 166 7.58 -14.91 -12.80
C GLY A 166 8.12 -15.03 -11.38
N LYS A 167 9.34 -15.53 -11.27
CA LYS A 167 10.07 -15.77 -10.04
C LYS A 167 10.10 -14.50 -9.16
N GLN A 168 9.28 -14.47 -8.11
CA GLN A 168 9.86 -14.22 -6.79
C GLN A 168 10.48 -15.53 -6.28
N THR A 169 11.56 -15.99 -6.92
CA THR A 169 12.51 -16.84 -6.19
C THR A 169 13.28 -15.88 -5.30
N VAL A 170 12.87 -15.79 -4.04
CA VAL A 170 13.87 -15.61 -2.98
C VAL A 170 14.87 -16.73 -3.27
N ALA A 171 16.09 -16.42 -3.70
CA ALA A 171 17.06 -17.47 -4.00
C ALA A 171 17.10 -18.42 -2.79
N THR A 172 17.33 -19.72 -2.98
CA THR A 172 17.44 -20.64 -1.82
C THR A 172 18.41 -20.09 -0.77
N ASP A 173 19.44 -19.37 -1.22
CA ASP A 173 20.40 -18.65 -0.39
C ASP A 173 19.78 -17.47 0.38
N ASP A 174 18.86 -16.72 -0.22
CA ASP A 174 18.11 -15.65 0.44
C ASP A 174 17.10 -16.19 1.47
N LEU A 175 16.49 -17.36 1.20
CA LEU A 175 15.57 -18.02 2.13
C LEU A 175 16.34 -18.59 3.33
N LEU A 176 17.51 -19.20 3.07
CA LEU A 176 18.43 -19.63 4.12
C LEU A 176 18.97 -18.45 4.92
N ALA A 177 19.27 -17.32 4.28
CA ALA A 177 19.66 -16.08 4.96
C ALA A 177 18.53 -15.52 5.82
N LEU A 178 17.28 -15.55 5.34
CA LEU A 178 16.11 -15.13 6.10
C LEU A 178 15.85 -16.05 7.30
N ILE A 179 15.92 -17.37 7.11
CA ILE A 179 15.81 -18.36 8.18
C ILE A 179 16.94 -18.18 9.20
N ALA A 180 18.16 -17.90 8.75
CA ALA A 180 19.30 -17.62 9.62
C ALA A 180 19.09 -16.34 10.44
N LYS A 181 18.57 -15.26 9.82
CA LYS A 181 18.21 -14.01 10.52
C LYS A 181 17.10 -14.23 11.56
N VAL A 182 16.04 -14.97 11.21
CA VAL A 182 14.96 -15.31 12.17
C VAL A 182 15.48 -16.16 13.33
N ARG A 183 16.33 -17.17 13.05
CA ARG A 183 16.97 -17.97 14.10
C ARG A 183 17.93 -17.15 14.97
N GLN A 184 18.64 -16.18 14.39
CA GLN A 184 19.50 -15.27 15.14
C GLN A 184 18.68 -14.36 16.05
N MET A 185 17.54 -13.84 15.58
CA MET A 185 16.60 -13.09 16.41
C MET A 185 16.07 -13.94 17.57
N GLN A 186 15.67 -15.19 17.31
CA GLN A 186 15.23 -16.11 18.36
C GLN A 186 16.34 -16.37 19.39
N ARG A 187 17.58 -16.62 18.96
CA ARG A 187 18.73 -16.78 19.87
C ARG A 187 19.04 -15.52 20.67
N ASN A 188 18.99 -14.34 20.04
CA ASN A 188 19.20 -13.08 20.74
C ASN A 188 18.12 -12.85 21.80
N PHE A 189 16.87 -13.22 21.51
CA PHE A 189 15.75 -13.17 22.44
C PHE A 189 15.92 -14.18 23.59
N GLU A 190 16.34 -15.41 23.30
CA GLU A 190 16.61 -16.43 24.33
C GLU A 190 17.82 -16.07 25.21
N LEU A 191 18.90 -15.53 24.64
CA LEU A 191 20.07 -15.05 25.40
C LEU A 191 19.69 -13.89 26.33
N CYS A 192 18.80 -13.01 25.85
CA CYS A 192 18.22 -11.92 26.63
C CYS A 192 17.36 -12.44 27.80
N LEU A 193 16.69 -13.59 27.64
CA LEU A 193 15.91 -14.24 28.71
C LEU A 193 16.74 -15.15 29.63
N THR A 194 17.89 -15.66 29.17
CA THR A 194 18.69 -16.66 29.91
C THR A 194 19.95 -16.10 30.55
N SER A 195 20.37 -14.87 30.21
CA SER A 195 21.43 -14.18 30.95
C SER A 195 20.92 -13.81 32.35
N LYS A 196 21.14 -14.71 33.31
CA LYS A 196 20.84 -14.60 34.75
C LYS A 196 21.61 -13.49 35.49
N GLN A 197 22.01 -12.43 34.80
CA GLN A 197 22.64 -11.25 35.39
C GLN A 197 22.10 -10.05 34.63
N ASP A 198 21.02 -9.48 35.15
CA ASP A 198 20.72 -8.06 35.24
C ASP A 198 19.19 -7.89 35.28
N ASP A 199 18.68 -7.34 36.38
CA ASP A 199 17.26 -6.99 36.65
C ASP A 199 16.71 -5.87 35.73
N TRP A 200 17.20 -5.77 34.49
CA TRP A 200 16.88 -4.64 33.61
C TRP A 200 15.46 -4.73 33.02
N LEU A 201 14.84 -5.92 32.94
CA LEU A 201 13.47 -6.08 32.47
C LEU A 201 12.47 -5.61 33.54
N GLU A 202 12.73 -5.96 34.80
CA GLU A 202 11.96 -5.49 35.96
C GLU A 202 12.17 -3.97 36.15
N ASP A 203 13.40 -3.45 36.01
CA ASP A 203 13.67 -2.01 36.03
C ASP A 203 12.90 -1.22 34.94
N ILE A 204 12.70 -1.81 33.75
CA ILE A 204 11.91 -1.20 32.66
C ILE A 204 10.41 -1.22 33.00
N LEU A 205 9.91 -2.30 33.58
CA LEU A 205 8.52 -2.44 33.99
C LEU A 205 8.20 -1.50 35.18
N ASP A 206 9.05 -1.46 36.21
CA ASP A 206 8.97 -0.52 37.34
C ASP A 206 9.12 0.95 36.90
N SER A 207 9.96 1.22 35.90
CA SER A 207 10.11 2.55 35.31
C SER A 207 8.88 3.00 34.50
N ALA A 208 8.17 2.06 33.86
CA ALA A 208 6.94 2.34 33.12
C ALA A 208 5.78 2.66 34.07
N GLU A 209 5.75 2.05 35.26
CA GLU A 209 4.76 2.34 36.30
C GLU A 209 5.06 3.63 37.09
N SER A 210 6.33 4.02 37.22
CA SER A 210 6.76 5.21 37.98
C SER A 210 6.89 6.51 37.17
N GLY A 211 6.70 6.47 35.85
CA GLY A 211 6.65 7.66 34.99
C GLY A 211 8.00 8.37 34.73
N ALA A 212 9.12 7.76 35.13
CA ALA A 212 10.46 8.28 34.88
C ALA A 212 11.37 7.15 34.34
N PRO A 213 11.61 7.07 33.02
CA PRO A 213 12.33 5.95 32.43
C PRO A 213 13.81 5.93 32.85
N ARG A 214 14.19 5.00 33.72
CA ARG A 214 15.59 4.70 34.03
C ARG A 214 16.00 3.42 33.34
N VAL A 215 16.39 3.53 32.08
CA VAL A 215 16.99 2.40 31.35
C VAL A 215 18.47 2.32 31.71
N SER A 216 18.90 1.20 32.29
CA SER A 216 20.30 0.90 32.57
C SER A 216 21.16 0.99 31.29
N ALA A 217 22.47 1.18 31.42
CA ALA A 217 23.36 1.26 30.25
C ALA A 217 23.28 0.00 29.37
N ASN A 218 23.07 -1.17 30.00
CA ASN A 218 22.88 -2.45 29.32
C ASN A 218 21.52 -2.53 28.62
N GLY A 219 20.44 -2.08 29.25
CA GLY A 219 19.11 -1.99 28.62
C GLY A 219 19.09 -1.05 27.42
N ARG A 220 19.83 0.07 27.48
CA ARG A 220 20.00 1.00 26.34
C ARG A 220 20.72 0.34 25.18
N LYS A 221 21.81 -0.37 25.45
CA LYS A 221 22.58 -1.12 24.45
C LYS A 221 21.76 -2.23 23.80
N PHE A 222 20.88 -2.89 24.55
CA PHE A 222 19.93 -3.87 24.02
C PHE A 222 18.91 -3.23 23.07
N LEU A 223 18.28 -2.12 23.47
CA LEU A 223 17.33 -1.39 22.63
C LEU A 223 18.00 -0.85 21.35
N GLU A 224 19.22 -0.35 21.43
CA GLU A 224 20.01 0.09 20.27
C GLU A 224 20.36 -1.08 19.33
N THR A 225 20.68 -2.25 19.88
CA THR A 225 20.97 -3.46 19.09
C THR A 225 19.71 -3.99 18.40
N CYS A 226 18.55 -3.96 19.07
CA CYS A 226 17.27 -4.34 18.47
C CYS A 226 16.82 -3.32 17.42
N ALA A 227 16.99 -2.02 17.67
CA ALA A 227 16.62 -0.96 16.74
C ALA A 227 17.52 -0.92 15.49
N SER A 228 18.82 -1.15 15.64
CA SER A 228 19.77 -1.18 14.51
C SER A 228 19.55 -2.38 13.58
N GLY A 229 19.12 -3.53 14.11
CA GLY A 229 18.74 -4.71 13.30
C GLY A 229 17.44 -4.54 12.49
N PHE A 230 16.59 -3.56 12.84
CA PHE A 230 15.32 -3.30 12.16
C PHE A 230 15.42 -2.25 11.04
N TYR A 231 16.43 -1.37 11.05
CA TYR A 231 16.47 -0.19 10.18
C TYR A 231 17.65 -0.12 9.19
N SER A 232 18.62 -1.05 9.22
CA SER A 232 19.83 -0.91 8.39
C SER A 232 19.66 -1.29 6.91
N ASP A 233 18.67 -2.11 6.54
CA ASP A 233 18.68 -2.74 5.20
C ASP A 233 17.44 -2.40 4.36
N GLY A 234 17.02 -1.13 4.30
CA GLY A 234 16.29 -0.56 3.14
C GLY A 234 14.95 -1.18 2.73
N VAL A 235 14.44 -2.20 3.40
CA VAL A 235 13.12 -2.79 3.15
C VAL A 235 12.12 -2.07 4.05
N ALA A 236 11.61 -0.95 3.56
CA ALA A 236 10.35 -0.43 4.05
C ALA A 236 9.21 -1.39 3.60
N PRO A 237 8.20 -1.66 4.45
CA PRO A 237 7.08 -2.54 4.11
C PRO A 237 6.24 -2.05 2.92
#